data_AF-A0A940L2B6-F1
#
_entry.id   AF-A0A940L2B6-F1
#
_cell.length_a   1.000
_cell.length_b   1.000
_cell.length_c   1.000
_cell.angle_alpha   90.00
_cell.angle_beta   90.00
_cell.angle_gamma   90.00
#
_symmetry.space_group_name_H-M   'P 1'
#
loop_
_entity.id
_entity.type
_entity.pdbx_description
1 polymer ?
#
loop_
_entity_poly.entity_id
_entity_poly.type
_entity_poly.pdbx_seq_one_letter_code
_entity_poly.pdbx_strand_id
1 'polypeptide(L)'
;MAFKQRWLALALTLIVSVGFIDSGRAQTSLEQSLAQEHMLLADHGFIPWQWLKSSCDDCSIMLLPTHEKVRTEKVRLFIQGLSAHKKDLQALYKIHGAEYTMLAQMAVGILGRESLFGESNRYRLKEAMPGGVHLLKVLQSYLTGKPVNENSRGLTQIKFLPELITQNYDINSDNLSVPENAAVATMGYLIEALAQLKRRVVLNKLDHINPQNYADYLPYIYFGGTRAIIKKTATPEKNLYVQDMKVFMSWIEVYEQPLGPQTLDTH
;
A
#
# COMPACT_ATOMS: atom_id res chain seq x y z
N MET A 1 -12.72 -19.43 20.25
CA MET A 1 -13.21 -18.03 20.38
C MET A 1 -12.42 -17.32 21.49
N ALA A 2 -11.09 -17.29 21.38
CA ALA A 2 -10.18 -16.83 22.44
C ALA A 2 -8.90 -16.14 21.90
N PHE A 3 -8.97 -15.53 20.70
CA PHE A 3 -7.81 -14.90 20.04
C PHE A 3 -7.95 -13.37 19.90
N LYS A 4 -9.10 -12.79 20.28
CA LYS A 4 -9.41 -11.37 20.08
C LYS A 4 -9.05 -10.45 21.26
N GLN A 5 -8.62 -10.97 22.40
CA GLN A 5 -8.43 -10.16 23.63
C GLN A 5 -6.99 -9.71 23.92
N ARG A 6 -5.98 -10.13 23.13
CA ARG A 6 -4.58 -9.71 23.36
C ARG A 6 -4.13 -8.46 22.60
N TRP A 7 -4.92 -7.95 21.66
CA TRP A 7 -4.52 -6.82 20.79
C TRP A 7 -4.78 -5.42 21.40
N LEU A 8 -5.53 -5.33 22.50
CA LEU A 8 -6.00 -4.05 23.07
C LEU A 8 -5.11 -3.49 24.20
N ALA A 9 -4.10 -4.23 24.67
CA ALA A 9 -3.31 -3.83 25.83
C ALA A 9 -2.09 -2.94 25.52
N LEU A 10 -1.79 -2.66 24.24
CA LEU A 10 -0.59 -1.91 23.84
C LEU A 10 -0.77 -0.37 23.85
N ALA A 11 -1.90 0.16 24.31
CA ALA A 11 -2.25 1.57 24.11
C ALA A 11 -2.13 2.52 25.33
N LEU A 12 -1.74 2.07 26.53
CA LEU A 12 -1.69 3.00 27.66
C LEU A 12 -0.58 2.68 28.66
N THR A 13 0.12 3.75 29.08
CA THR A 13 1.23 3.92 30.08
C THR A 13 2.60 4.19 29.43
N LEU A 14 3.45 5.16 29.81
CA LEU A 14 3.62 5.99 31.02
C LEU A 14 4.55 7.19 30.66
N ILE A 15 4.23 8.45 31.01
CA ILE A 15 4.79 9.31 32.11
C ILE A 15 6.03 10.20 31.81
N VAL A 16 5.85 11.45 32.25
CA VAL A 16 6.78 12.59 32.40
C VAL A 16 7.95 12.28 33.35
N SER A 17 9.18 12.69 32.99
CA SER A 17 10.23 12.95 33.97
C SER A 17 11.23 14.03 33.49
N VAL A 18 11.78 14.74 34.48
CA VAL A 18 12.49 16.01 34.41
C VAL A 18 14.00 15.83 34.20
N GLY A 19 14.52 16.58 33.22
CA GLY A 19 15.78 17.36 33.26
C GLY A 19 17.08 16.73 33.77
N PHE A 20 17.89 16.22 32.84
CA PHE A 20 19.34 16.41 32.84
C PHE A 20 19.74 16.99 31.48
N ILE A 21 20.26 18.22 31.47
CA ILE A 21 20.78 18.88 30.26
C ILE A 21 22.19 18.34 30.04
N ASP A 22 22.26 17.19 29.39
CA ASP A 22 23.46 16.80 28.67
C ASP A 22 23.41 17.46 27.29
N SER A 23 24.52 18.02 26.85
CA SER A 23 24.63 18.76 25.58
C SER A 23 24.69 17.84 24.35
N GLY A 24 24.21 16.60 24.50
CA GLY A 24 23.91 15.70 23.40
C GLY A 24 22.71 16.22 22.62
N ARG A 25 22.74 16.14 21.28
CA ARG A 25 21.60 16.43 20.42
C ARG A 25 20.34 15.78 21.01
N ALA A 26 19.41 16.59 21.51
CA ALA A 26 18.12 16.11 21.92
C ALA A 26 17.45 15.48 20.69
N GLN A 27 17.33 14.16 20.69
CA GLN A 27 16.59 13.45 19.66
C GLN A 27 15.16 13.97 19.63
N THR A 28 14.60 14.12 18.43
CA THR A 28 13.21 14.50 18.27
C THR A 28 12.31 13.40 18.86
N SER A 29 11.09 13.76 19.29
CA SER A 29 10.11 12.78 19.78
C SER A 29 9.81 11.68 18.76
N LEU A 30 9.89 12.02 17.46
CA LEU A 30 9.73 11.07 16.37
C LEU A 30 10.88 10.05 16.34
N GLU A 31 12.14 10.50 16.43
CA GLU A 31 13.31 9.62 16.43
C GLU A 31 13.30 8.65 17.62
N GLN A 32 12.94 9.13 18.81
CA GLN A 32 12.82 8.29 20.01
C GLN A 32 11.73 7.23 19.83
N SER A 33 10.56 7.62 19.32
CA SER A 33 9.47 6.70 19.06
C SER A 33 9.83 5.65 18.01
N LEU A 34 10.52 6.04 16.93
CA LEU A 34 10.95 5.10 15.89
C LEU A 34 11.99 4.11 16.40
N ALA A 35 12.96 4.57 17.20
CA ALA A 35 13.94 3.69 17.83
C ALA A 35 13.28 2.63 18.73
N GLN A 36 12.25 3.03 19.48
CA GLN A 36 11.46 2.10 20.30
C GLN A 36 10.67 1.10 19.44
N GLU A 37 10.05 1.55 18.35
CA GLU A 37 9.33 0.69 17.41
C GLU A 37 10.26 -0.32 16.72
N HIS A 38 11.46 0.10 16.29
CA HIS A 38 12.49 -0.78 15.74
C HIS A 38 12.93 -1.84 16.75
N MET A 39 13.18 -1.44 18.00
CA MET A 39 13.53 -2.38 19.07
C MET A 39 12.42 -3.39 19.32
N LEU A 40 11.16 -2.95 19.38
CA LEU A 40 10.01 -3.82 19.56
C LEU A 40 9.90 -4.86 18.43
N LEU A 41 10.09 -4.42 17.17
CA LEU A 41 10.06 -5.31 16.01
C LEU A 41 11.17 -6.37 16.09
N ALA A 42 12.39 -5.95 16.39
CA ALA A 42 13.52 -6.85 16.55
C ALA A 42 13.29 -7.87 17.69
N ASP A 43 12.75 -7.44 18.84
CA ASP A 43 12.40 -8.30 19.97
C ASP A 43 11.34 -9.34 19.62
N HIS A 44 10.43 -9.00 18.69
CA HIS A 44 9.42 -9.93 18.17
C HIS A 44 9.92 -10.74 16.96
N GLY A 45 11.20 -10.70 16.62
CA GLY A 45 11.79 -11.50 15.54
C GLY A 45 11.48 -10.99 14.13
N PHE A 46 11.01 -9.74 13.99
CA PHE A 46 10.90 -9.10 12.69
C PHE A 46 12.27 -8.66 12.20
N ILE A 47 12.53 -8.91 10.91
CA ILE A 47 13.75 -8.48 10.22
C ILE A 47 13.40 -7.50 9.08
N PRO A 48 14.28 -6.54 8.76
CA PRO A 48 14.06 -5.64 7.63
C PRO A 48 13.91 -6.43 6.32
N TRP A 49 12.81 -6.20 5.62
CA TRP A 49 12.52 -6.84 4.34
C TRP A 49 13.30 -6.15 3.21
N GLN A 50 13.79 -6.93 2.26
CA GLN A 50 14.42 -6.42 1.05
C GLN A 50 13.90 -7.16 -0.19
N TRP A 51 13.50 -6.38 -1.20
CA TRP A 51 13.01 -6.91 -2.47
C TRP A 51 14.03 -7.86 -3.11
N LEU A 52 13.56 -9.02 -3.59
CA LEU A 52 14.32 -10.12 -4.17
C LEU A 52 15.33 -10.83 -3.23
N LYS A 53 15.44 -10.42 -1.96
CA LYS A 53 16.27 -11.13 -0.97
C LYS A 53 15.46 -11.98 0.00
N SER A 54 14.19 -11.64 0.21
CA SER A 54 13.28 -12.47 1.00
C SER A 54 12.93 -13.75 0.23
N SER A 55 13.13 -14.89 0.87
CA SER A 55 12.66 -16.20 0.42
C SER A 55 11.38 -16.65 1.14
N CYS A 56 10.78 -15.77 1.94
CA CYS A 56 9.64 -16.12 2.78
C CYS A 56 8.31 -15.87 2.06
N ASP A 57 7.57 -16.94 1.82
CA ASP A 57 6.30 -16.86 1.09
C ASP A 57 5.14 -16.46 2.02
N ASP A 58 5.07 -17.04 3.22
CA ASP A 58 3.94 -16.92 4.15
C ASP A 58 4.26 -16.11 5.42
N CYS A 59 5.39 -15.38 5.44
CA CYS A 59 5.76 -14.49 6.54
C CYS A 59 4.68 -13.45 6.85
N SER A 60 4.47 -13.20 8.14
CA SER A 60 3.82 -11.96 8.58
C SER A 60 4.68 -10.76 8.15
N ILE A 61 4.02 -9.67 7.74
CA ILE A 61 4.69 -8.42 7.40
C ILE A 61 4.24 -7.32 8.35
N MET A 62 5.13 -6.36 8.57
CA MET A 62 4.82 -5.11 9.23
C MET A 62 5.29 -3.96 8.34
N LEU A 63 4.44 -2.97 8.12
CA LEU A 63 4.83 -1.73 7.47
C LEU A 63 4.95 -0.65 8.55
N LEU A 64 6.16 -0.17 8.80
CA LEU A 64 6.48 0.82 9.82
C LEU A 64 6.54 2.21 9.19
N PRO A 65 5.63 3.14 9.54
CA PRO A 65 5.70 4.50 9.01
C PRO A 65 6.82 5.31 9.67
N THR A 66 7.78 5.78 8.88
CA THR A 66 8.99 6.47 9.35
C THR A 66 8.93 8.00 9.22
N HIS A 67 7.83 8.53 8.70
CA HIS A 67 7.63 9.97 8.50
C HIS A 67 6.34 10.44 9.18
N GLU A 68 6.34 11.63 9.80
CA GLU A 68 5.19 12.14 10.57
C GLU A 68 3.88 12.17 9.78
N LYS A 69 3.93 12.63 8.52
CA LYS A 69 2.79 12.67 7.59
C LYS A 69 2.09 11.32 7.34
N VAL A 70 2.75 10.19 7.62
CA VAL A 70 2.19 8.83 7.45
C VAL A 70 1.86 8.15 8.78
N ARG A 71 2.03 8.83 9.91
CA ARG A 71 1.65 8.34 11.25
C ARG A 71 0.22 8.76 11.64
N THR A 72 -0.70 8.75 10.68
CA THR A 72 -2.12 9.04 10.92
C THR A 72 -2.92 7.75 11.12
N GLU A 73 -4.06 7.85 11.82
CA GLU A 73 -4.96 6.71 12.02
C GLU A 73 -5.41 6.08 10.69
N LYS A 74 -5.70 6.92 9.70
CA LYS A 74 -6.13 6.50 8.37
C LYS A 74 -5.07 5.63 7.68
N VAL A 75 -3.80 6.04 7.73
CA VAL A 75 -2.68 5.26 7.17
C VAL A 75 -2.45 3.99 7.98
N ARG A 76 -2.55 4.06 9.32
CA ARG A 76 -2.44 2.89 10.19
C ARG A 76 -3.48 1.83 9.83
N LEU A 77 -4.75 2.20 9.68
CA LEU A 77 -5.82 1.28 9.28
C LEU A 77 -5.62 0.70 7.87
N PHE A 78 -5.14 1.53 6.92
CA PHE A 78 -4.78 1.05 5.59
C PHE A 78 -3.67 -0.02 5.64
N ILE A 79 -2.57 0.27 6.34
CA ILE A 79 -1.44 -0.64 6.55
C ILE A 79 -1.86 -1.93 7.28
N GLN A 80 -2.72 -1.80 8.29
CA GLN A 80 -3.27 -2.95 9.00
C GLN A 80 -4.10 -3.83 8.07
N GLY A 81 -4.91 -3.24 7.18
CA GLY A 81 -5.63 -3.97 6.15
C GLY A 81 -4.69 -4.77 5.23
N LEU A 82 -3.57 -4.19 4.79
CA LEU A 82 -2.55 -4.90 4.01
C LEU A 82 -1.97 -6.09 4.80
N SER A 83 -1.62 -5.88 6.06
CA SER A 83 -0.95 -6.92 6.86
C SER A 83 -1.92 -8.04 7.26
N ALA A 84 -3.14 -7.69 7.67
CA ALA A 84 -4.16 -8.63 8.15
C ALA A 84 -4.70 -9.54 7.04
N HIS A 85 -4.84 -9.03 5.81
CA HIS A 85 -5.38 -9.80 4.69
C HIS A 85 -4.31 -10.43 3.80
N LYS A 86 -3.03 -10.36 4.18
CA LYS A 86 -1.92 -10.92 3.38
C LYS A 86 -2.17 -12.38 3.00
N LYS A 87 -2.40 -13.25 3.99
CA LYS A 87 -2.58 -14.69 3.77
C LYS A 87 -3.77 -15.00 2.84
N ASP A 88 -4.90 -14.34 3.08
CA ASP A 88 -6.13 -14.57 2.32
C ASP A 88 -5.97 -14.11 0.86
N LEU A 89 -5.38 -12.93 0.65
CA LEU A 89 -5.11 -12.40 -0.69
C LEU A 89 -4.05 -13.21 -1.44
N GLN A 90 -3.01 -13.69 -0.75
CA GLN A 90 -2.04 -14.60 -1.35
C GLN A 90 -2.69 -15.90 -1.82
N ALA A 91 -3.55 -16.50 -0.99
CA ALA A 91 -4.29 -17.70 -1.35
C ALA A 91 -5.25 -17.45 -2.52
N LEU A 92 -6.01 -16.35 -2.46
CA LEU A 92 -7.01 -15.99 -3.48
C LEU A 92 -6.39 -15.76 -4.86
N TYR A 93 -5.27 -15.03 -4.91
CA TYR A 93 -4.61 -14.66 -6.17
C TYR A 93 -3.44 -15.55 -6.57
N LYS A 94 -3.03 -16.50 -5.70
CA LYS A 94 -1.84 -17.34 -5.88
C LYS A 94 -0.57 -16.51 -6.13
N ILE A 95 -0.39 -15.43 -5.36
CA ILE A 95 0.77 -14.54 -5.46
C ILE A 95 1.84 -14.88 -4.41
N HIS A 96 3.09 -14.85 -4.83
CA HIS A 96 4.25 -15.09 -3.97
C HIS A 96 4.45 -13.98 -2.91
N GLY A 97 4.94 -14.34 -1.73
CA GLY A 97 5.09 -13.46 -0.57
C GLY A 97 5.95 -12.24 -0.81
N ALA A 98 7.09 -12.42 -1.48
CA ALA A 98 7.93 -11.28 -1.86
C ALA A 98 7.19 -10.29 -2.77
N GLU A 99 6.41 -10.78 -3.74
CA GLU A 99 5.66 -9.92 -4.65
C GLU A 99 4.52 -9.21 -3.92
N TYR A 100 3.79 -9.94 -3.07
CA TYR A 100 2.78 -9.34 -2.20
C TYR A 100 3.39 -8.18 -1.38
N THR A 101 4.54 -8.41 -0.77
CA THR A 101 5.19 -7.44 0.13
C THR A 101 5.67 -6.20 -0.63
N MET A 102 6.24 -6.38 -1.83
CA MET A 102 6.55 -5.28 -2.74
C MET A 102 5.30 -4.46 -3.10
N LEU A 103 4.20 -5.15 -3.46
CA LEU A 103 2.94 -4.50 -3.82
C LEU A 103 2.30 -3.79 -2.63
N ALA A 104 2.42 -4.32 -1.41
CA ALA A 104 1.94 -3.68 -0.18
C ALA A 104 2.67 -2.35 0.08
N GLN A 105 4.00 -2.32 -0.06
CA GLN A 105 4.76 -1.07 0.02
C GLN A 105 4.32 -0.08 -1.07
N MET A 106 4.14 -0.57 -2.31
CA MET A 106 3.70 0.24 -3.44
C MET A 106 2.28 0.79 -3.25
N ALA A 107 1.37 0.04 -2.61
CA ALA A 107 0.01 0.47 -2.29
C ALA A 107 0.01 1.68 -1.35
N VAL A 108 0.93 1.73 -0.37
CA VAL A 108 1.09 2.92 0.48
C VAL A 108 1.67 4.09 -0.32
N GLY A 109 2.60 3.83 -1.24
CA GLY A 109 3.08 4.85 -2.18
C GLY A 109 1.97 5.47 -3.03
N ILE A 110 1.06 4.65 -3.54
CA ILE A 110 -0.12 5.08 -4.29
C ILE A 110 -1.08 5.87 -3.41
N LEU A 111 -1.33 5.43 -2.17
CA LEU A 111 -2.14 6.17 -1.21
C LEU A 111 -1.61 7.60 -1.00
N GLY A 112 -0.29 7.74 -0.84
CA GLY A 112 0.36 9.05 -0.78
C GLY A 112 0.15 9.85 -2.06
N ARG A 113 0.34 9.22 -3.23
CA ARG A 113 0.26 9.92 -4.52
C ARG A 113 -1.15 10.38 -4.88
N GLU A 114 -2.16 9.61 -4.54
CA GLU A 114 -3.52 9.80 -5.02
C GLU A 114 -4.33 10.73 -4.14
N SER A 115 -4.12 10.66 -2.82
CA SER A 115 -4.91 11.42 -1.85
C SER A 115 -4.10 12.21 -0.85
N LEU A 116 -2.75 12.18 -0.92
CA LEU A 116 -1.87 12.64 0.16
C LEU A 116 -2.30 12.01 1.49
N PHE A 117 -2.46 10.68 1.48
CA PHE A 117 -2.92 9.92 2.64
C PHE A 117 -4.30 10.37 3.15
N GLY A 118 -5.18 10.75 2.23
CA GLY A 118 -6.53 11.24 2.51
C GLY A 118 -6.63 12.72 2.90
N GLU A 119 -5.55 13.50 2.80
CA GLU A 119 -5.52 14.92 3.21
C GLU A 119 -5.60 15.92 2.05
N SER A 120 -5.49 15.47 0.79
CA SER A 120 -5.52 16.40 -0.34
C SER A 120 -6.90 17.08 -0.48
N ASN A 121 -6.90 18.40 -0.67
CA ASN A 121 -8.13 19.19 -0.86
C ASN A 121 -8.98 18.67 -2.04
N ARG A 122 -8.32 18.24 -3.12
CA ARG A 122 -8.97 17.65 -4.29
C ARG A 122 -9.71 16.36 -3.93
N TYR A 123 -9.09 15.49 -3.14
CA TYR A 123 -9.74 14.26 -2.65
C TYR A 123 -10.93 14.60 -1.76
N ARG A 124 -10.74 15.46 -0.76
CA ARG A 124 -11.80 15.87 0.18
C ARG A 124 -13.01 16.47 -0.54
N LEU A 125 -12.79 17.31 -1.55
CA LEU A 125 -13.86 17.88 -2.37
C LEU A 125 -14.62 16.80 -3.17
N LYS A 126 -13.89 15.84 -3.72
CA LYS A 126 -14.47 14.74 -4.52
C LYS A 126 -15.35 13.82 -3.67
N GLU A 127 -14.93 13.53 -2.43
CA GLU A 127 -15.72 12.74 -1.48
C GLU A 127 -16.92 13.52 -0.93
N ALA A 128 -16.82 14.85 -0.77
CA ALA A 128 -17.93 15.70 -0.33
C ALA A 128 -19.05 15.84 -1.38
N MET A 129 -18.80 15.50 -2.65
CA MET A 129 -19.77 15.62 -3.74
C MET A 129 -19.84 14.34 -4.62
N PRO A 130 -20.28 13.19 -4.08
CA PRO A 130 -20.28 11.92 -4.83
C PRO A 130 -21.12 11.97 -6.11
N GLY A 131 -22.26 12.69 -6.07
CA GLY A 131 -23.20 12.85 -7.18
C GLY A 131 -22.84 13.96 -8.17
N GLY A 132 -22.10 15.00 -7.75
CA GLY A 132 -21.77 16.15 -8.60
C GLY A 132 -20.80 15.80 -9.73
N VAL A 133 -19.81 14.95 -9.46
CA VAL A 133 -18.84 14.48 -10.47
C VAL A 133 -19.50 13.58 -11.52
N HIS A 134 -20.45 12.75 -11.09
CA HIS A 134 -21.22 11.90 -12.00
C HIS A 134 -22.13 12.75 -12.90
N LEU A 135 -22.85 13.73 -12.32
CA LEU A 135 -23.71 14.64 -13.07
C LEU A 135 -22.94 15.48 -14.10
N LEU A 136 -21.79 16.03 -13.72
CA LEU A 136 -20.90 16.77 -14.64
C LEU A 136 -20.42 15.91 -15.80
N LYS A 137 -20.04 14.65 -15.53
CA LYS A 137 -19.58 13.72 -16.58
C LYS A 137 -20.71 13.29 -17.51
N VAL A 138 -21.92 13.07 -16.99
CA VAL A 138 -23.10 12.76 -17.82
C VAL A 138 -23.44 13.94 -18.72
N LEU A 139 -23.45 15.17 -18.19
CA LEU A 139 -23.60 16.39 -18.98
C LEU A 139 -22.49 16.52 -20.04
N GLN A 140 -21.24 16.29 -19.67
CA GLN A 140 -20.12 16.37 -20.60
C GLN A 140 -20.19 15.28 -21.69
N SER A 141 -20.60 14.07 -21.33
CA SER A 141 -20.81 12.95 -22.25
C SER A 141 -21.94 13.25 -23.23
N TYR A 142 -23.06 13.80 -22.75
CA TYR A 142 -24.16 14.28 -23.57
C TYR A 142 -23.72 15.38 -24.56
N LEU A 143 -22.90 16.33 -24.09
CA LEU A 143 -22.42 17.44 -24.92
C LEU A 143 -21.32 17.05 -25.91
N THR A 144 -20.53 16.01 -25.63
CA THR A 144 -19.35 15.63 -26.44
C THR A 144 -19.50 14.31 -27.19
N GLY A 145 -20.59 13.57 -26.97
CA GLY A 145 -20.84 12.26 -27.59
C GLY A 145 -19.88 11.14 -27.18
N LYS A 146 -19.02 11.37 -26.16
CA LYS A 146 -18.03 10.40 -25.68
C LYS A 146 -18.63 9.54 -24.56
N PRO A 147 -18.33 8.23 -24.50
CA PRO A 147 -18.84 7.37 -23.43
C PRO A 147 -18.38 7.86 -22.05
N VAL A 148 -19.23 7.68 -21.03
CA VAL A 148 -18.91 8.03 -19.65
C VAL A 148 -17.77 7.12 -19.17
N ASN A 149 -16.59 7.70 -18.98
CA ASN A 149 -15.45 6.97 -18.44
C ASN A 149 -15.64 6.76 -16.93
N GLU A 150 -15.34 5.55 -16.45
CA GLU A 150 -15.47 5.17 -15.05
C GLU A 150 -14.78 6.18 -14.11
N ASN A 151 -15.38 6.40 -12.95
CA ASN A 151 -14.84 7.32 -11.95
C ASN A 151 -13.87 6.56 -11.07
N SER A 152 -12.64 7.08 -10.92
CA SER A 152 -11.78 6.65 -9.82
C SER A 152 -12.44 6.96 -8.47
N ARG A 153 -12.32 6.04 -7.51
CA ARG A 153 -12.97 6.15 -6.18
C ARG A 153 -12.01 5.84 -5.04
N GLY A 154 -12.32 6.35 -3.86
CA GLY A 154 -11.64 6.00 -2.61
C GLY A 154 -10.25 6.59 -2.44
N LEU A 155 -9.59 6.17 -1.36
CA LEU A 155 -8.32 6.74 -0.91
C LEU A 155 -7.16 6.60 -1.90
N THR A 156 -7.18 5.54 -2.71
CA THR A 156 -6.18 5.26 -3.74
C THR A 156 -6.68 5.57 -5.15
N GLN A 157 -7.90 6.09 -5.31
CA GLN A 157 -8.45 6.47 -6.61
C GLN A 157 -8.43 5.31 -7.65
N ILE A 158 -8.75 4.09 -7.21
CA ILE A 158 -8.82 2.91 -8.07
C ILE A 158 -9.92 3.12 -9.12
N LYS A 159 -9.65 2.75 -10.38
CA LYS A 159 -10.58 2.95 -11.50
C LYS A 159 -11.71 1.92 -11.56
N PHE A 160 -11.37 0.66 -11.34
CA PHE A 160 -12.30 -0.47 -11.32
C PHE A 160 -11.95 -1.40 -10.16
N LEU A 161 -12.95 -2.09 -9.63
CA LEU A 161 -12.77 -3.09 -8.58
C LEU A 161 -12.48 -4.46 -9.20
N PRO A 162 -11.43 -5.16 -8.76
CA PRO A 162 -11.19 -6.54 -9.20
C PRO A 162 -12.37 -7.45 -8.82
N GLU A 163 -12.78 -8.32 -9.74
CA GLU A 163 -13.91 -9.24 -9.53
C GLU A 163 -13.71 -10.17 -8.33
N LEU A 164 -12.48 -10.69 -8.16
CA LEU A 164 -12.15 -11.54 -7.01
C LEU A 164 -12.30 -10.79 -5.68
N ILE A 165 -12.07 -9.48 -5.65
CA ILE A 165 -12.27 -8.68 -4.43
C ILE A 165 -13.76 -8.49 -4.15
N THR A 166 -14.55 -8.09 -5.15
CA THR A 166 -15.99 -7.82 -4.95
C THR A 166 -16.75 -9.08 -4.55
N GLN A 167 -16.33 -10.25 -5.02
CA GLN A 167 -16.95 -11.54 -4.67
C GLN A 167 -16.58 -12.05 -3.26
N ASN A 168 -15.44 -11.65 -2.70
CA ASN A 168 -14.91 -12.24 -1.46
C ASN A 168 -14.91 -11.29 -0.24
N TYR A 169 -14.99 -9.97 -0.43
CA TYR A 169 -14.75 -9.00 0.66
C TYR A 169 -15.91 -8.02 0.95
N ASP A 170 -17.08 -8.16 0.31
CA ASP A 170 -18.19 -7.18 0.40
C ASP A 170 -17.72 -5.73 0.14
N ILE A 171 -16.71 -5.58 -0.72
CA ILE A 171 -16.16 -4.29 -1.13
C ILE A 171 -16.82 -3.86 -2.43
N ASN A 172 -17.31 -2.62 -2.45
CA ASN A 172 -17.97 -2.00 -3.59
C ASN A 172 -17.55 -0.52 -3.72
N SER A 173 -18.03 0.19 -4.73
CA SER A 173 -17.60 1.57 -5.00
C SER A 173 -17.89 2.55 -3.87
N ASP A 174 -18.84 2.21 -2.98
CA ASP A 174 -19.41 3.13 -2.01
C ASP A 174 -18.67 3.06 -0.67
N ASN A 175 -17.91 1.98 -0.43
CA ASN A 175 -17.16 1.77 0.81
C ASN A 175 -15.63 1.88 0.65
N LEU A 176 -15.13 2.42 -0.47
CA LEU A 176 -13.70 2.64 -0.73
C LEU A 176 -13.08 3.84 0.01
N SER A 177 -13.87 4.58 0.78
CA SER A 177 -13.39 5.58 1.74
C SER A 177 -12.90 4.93 3.03
N VAL A 178 -13.32 3.69 3.32
CA VAL A 178 -12.83 2.90 4.46
C VAL A 178 -11.39 2.45 4.17
N PRO A 179 -10.39 2.78 5.02
CA PRO A 179 -8.98 2.48 4.75
C PRO A 179 -8.67 1.01 4.51
N GLU A 180 -9.27 0.11 5.28
CA GLU A 180 -9.06 -1.34 5.16
C GLU A 180 -9.59 -1.87 3.82
N ASN A 181 -10.81 -1.45 3.42
CA ASN A 181 -11.38 -1.79 2.12
C ASN A 181 -10.56 -1.24 0.96
N ALA A 182 -10.10 0.02 1.08
CA ALA A 182 -9.23 0.63 0.08
C ALA A 182 -7.91 -0.14 -0.05
N ALA A 183 -7.33 -0.62 1.06
CA ALA A 183 -6.12 -1.43 1.07
C ALA A 183 -6.31 -2.75 0.31
N VAL A 184 -7.35 -3.51 0.67
CA VAL A 184 -7.68 -4.79 0.04
C VAL A 184 -7.97 -4.63 -1.46
N ALA A 185 -8.78 -3.64 -1.83
CA ALA A 185 -9.09 -3.35 -3.23
C ALA A 185 -7.85 -2.93 -4.03
N THR A 186 -6.98 -2.09 -3.44
CA THR A 186 -5.73 -1.66 -4.08
C THR A 186 -4.80 -2.84 -4.29
N MET A 187 -4.69 -3.73 -3.31
CA MET A 187 -3.87 -4.94 -3.43
C MET A 187 -4.39 -5.87 -4.52
N GLY A 188 -5.69 -6.19 -4.55
CA GLY A 188 -6.26 -7.00 -5.63
C GLY A 188 -5.96 -6.41 -7.01
N TYR A 189 -6.14 -5.09 -7.16
CA TYR A 189 -5.84 -4.39 -8.41
C TYR A 189 -4.36 -4.50 -8.79
N LEU A 190 -3.46 -4.26 -7.83
CA LEU A 190 -2.01 -4.29 -8.07
C LEU A 190 -1.50 -5.68 -8.43
N ILE A 191 -2.09 -6.73 -7.84
CA ILE A 191 -1.76 -8.12 -8.16
C ILE A 191 -2.12 -8.42 -9.61
N GLU A 192 -3.33 -8.07 -10.04
CA GLU A 192 -3.76 -8.23 -11.43
C GLU A 192 -2.93 -7.37 -12.39
N ALA A 193 -2.59 -6.13 -12.00
CA ALA A 193 -1.73 -5.25 -12.78
C ALA A 193 -0.32 -5.83 -12.96
N LEU A 194 0.24 -6.48 -11.94
CA LEU A 194 1.55 -7.15 -12.01
C LEU A 194 1.50 -8.34 -12.97
N ALA A 195 0.44 -9.16 -12.90
CA ALA A 195 0.22 -10.25 -13.83
C ALA A 195 0.11 -9.73 -15.29
N GLN A 196 -0.61 -8.62 -15.50
CA GLN A 196 -0.69 -7.97 -16.81
C GLN A 196 0.68 -7.44 -17.29
N LEU A 197 1.46 -6.82 -16.41
CA LEU A 197 2.80 -6.35 -16.74
C LEU A 197 3.68 -7.52 -17.19
N LYS A 198 3.79 -8.57 -16.38
CA LYS A 198 4.57 -9.79 -16.69
C LYS A 198 4.16 -10.41 -18.03
N ARG A 199 2.86 -10.53 -18.29
CA ARG A 199 2.34 -11.03 -19.57
C ARG A 199 2.78 -10.17 -20.75
N ARG A 200 2.74 -8.83 -20.60
CA ARG A 200 3.17 -7.90 -21.65
C ARG A 200 4.66 -7.93 -21.88
N VAL A 201 5.47 -8.11 -20.83
CA VAL A 201 6.92 -8.27 -20.96
C VAL A 201 7.25 -9.40 -21.93
N VAL A 202 6.59 -10.55 -21.78
CA VAL A 202 6.76 -11.71 -22.67
C VAL A 202 6.20 -11.43 -24.08
N LEU A 203 4.94 -11.00 -24.18
CA LEU A 203 4.27 -10.83 -25.48
C LEU A 203 4.89 -9.74 -26.36
N ASN A 204 5.39 -8.67 -25.75
CA ASN A 204 5.92 -7.50 -26.45
C ASN A 204 7.46 -7.44 -26.47
N LYS A 205 8.16 -8.47 -25.96
CA LYS A 205 9.63 -8.53 -25.90
C LYS A 205 10.22 -7.26 -25.26
N LEU A 206 9.79 -7.01 -24.02
CA LEU A 206 10.19 -5.85 -23.24
C LEU A 206 11.35 -6.22 -22.31
N ASP A 207 12.49 -6.61 -22.88
CA ASP A 207 13.62 -7.21 -22.12
C ASP A 207 14.24 -6.27 -21.07
N HIS A 208 13.99 -4.97 -21.18
CA HIS A 208 14.40 -3.96 -20.21
C HIS A 208 13.54 -3.96 -18.93
N ILE A 209 12.40 -4.62 -18.92
CA ILE A 209 11.51 -4.74 -17.76
C ILE A 209 11.73 -6.11 -17.11
N ASN A 210 12.15 -6.11 -15.86
CA ASN A 210 12.53 -7.29 -15.10
C ASN A 210 12.12 -7.15 -13.63
N PRO A 211 12.23 -8.20 -12.79
CA PRO A 211 11.81 -8.13 -11.39
C PRO A 211 12.44 -6.97 -10.61
N GLN A 212 13.67 -6.58 -10.93
CA GLN A 212 14.37 -5.49 -10.24
C GLN A 212 13.70 -4.12 -10.46
N ASN A 213 12.96 -3.93 -11.55
CA ASN A 213 12.34 -2.66 -11.90
C ASN A 213 10.81 -2.74 -12.09
N TYR A 214 10.15 -3.82 -11.66
CA TYR A 214 8.68 -3.90 -11.72
C TYR A 214 7.99 -2.71 -11.04
N ALA A 215 8.49 -2.24 -9.90
CA ALA A 215 7.94 -1.08 -9.20
C ALA A 215 8.02 0.24 -10.03
N ASP A 216 8.92 0.32 -11.00
CA ASP A 216 9.07 1.50 -11.87
C ASP A 216 8.03 1.51 -13.01
N TYR A 217 7.68 0.33 -13.53
CA TYR A 217 6.79 0.18 -14.69
C TYR A 217 5.35 -0.16 -14.31
N LEU A 218 5.12 -0.82 -13.18
CA LEU A 218 3.77 -1.18 -12.72
C LEU A 218 2.81 0.02 -12.58
N PRO A 219 3.24 1.21 -12.13
CA PRO A 219 2.36 2.38 -12.09
C PRO A 219 1.77 2.76 -13.45
N TYR A 220 2.48 2.50 -14.55
CA TYR A 220 1.94 2.75 -15.89
C TYR A 220 0.75 1.85 -16.22
N ILE A 221 0.60 0.68 -15.61
CA ILE A 221 -0.65 -0.08 -15.71
C ILE A 221 -1.73 0.62 -14.88
N TYR A 222 -1.40 0.98 -13.64
CA TYR A 222 -2.31 1.62 -12.67
C TYR A 222 -2.99 2.89 -13.19
N PHE A 223 -2.20 3.88 -13.62
CA PHE A 223 -2.77 5.14 -14.13
C PHE A 223 -3.21 5.07 -15.60
N GLY A 224 -3.06 3.93 -16.29
CA GLY A 224 -3.51 3.72 -17.67
C GLY A 224 -2.51 4.13 -18.76
N GLY A 225 -1.22 4.22 -18.42
CA GLY A 225 -0.09 4.44 -19.32
C GLY A 225 0.42 3.20 -20.08
N THR A 226 -0.34 2.10 -20.14
CA THR A 226 0.06 0.82 -20.77
C THR A 226 0.61 0.97 -22.20
N ARG A 227 0.09 1.92 -23.00
CA ARG A 227 0.60 2.17 -24.36
C ARG A 227 2.06 2.62 -24.36
N ALA A 228 2.48 3.40 -23.37
CA ALA A 228 3.87 3.86 -23.26
C ALA A 228 4.82 2.70 -22.98
N ILE A 229 4.39 1.73 -22.16
CA ILE A 229 5.15 0.48 -21.94
C ILE A 229 5.32 -0.28 -23.26
N ILE A 230 4.22 -0.56 -23.97
CA ILE A 230 4.24 -1.36 -25.20
C ILE A 230 5.08 -0.68 -26.30
N LYS A 231 4.99 0.64 -26.42
CA LYS A 231 5.75 1.43 -27.40
C LYS A 231 7.20 1.72 -26.97
N LYS A 232 7.63 1.24 -25.80
CA LYS A 232 8.98 1.49 -25.24
C LYS A 232 9.28 3.00 -25.08
N THR A 233 8.25 3.81 -24.80
CA THR A 233 8.36 5.25 -24.55
C THR A 233 8.12 5.61 -23.09
N ALA A 234 7.96 4.62 -22.21
CA ALA A 234 7.89 4.85 -20.77
C ALA A 234 9.26 5.26 -20.24
N THR A 235 9.29 6.35 -19.47
CA THR A 235 10.49 6.89 -18.81
C THR A 235 10.20 7.06 -17.31
N PRO A 236 10.21 5.97 -16.52
CA PRO A 236 9.85 6.01 -15.11
C PRO A 236 10.65 7.05 -14.30
N GLU A 237 11.92 7.22 -14.64
CA GLU A 237 12.85 8.15 -14.00
C GLU A 237 12.50 9.63 -14.23
N LYS A 238 11.64 9.95 -15.21
CA LYS A 238 11.15 11.31 -15.48
C LYS A 238 9.66 11.47 -15.19
N ASN A 239 8.97 10.39 -14.82
CA ASN A 239 7.54 10.42 -14.60
C ASN A 239 7.25 10.86 -13.17
N LEU A 240 6.68 12.07 -13.02
CA LEU A 240 6.34 12.64 -11.71
C LEU A 240 5.47 11.70 -10.86
N TYR A 241 4.53 10.96 -11.46
CA TYR A 241 3.72 9.99 -10.72
C TYR A 241 4.59 8.90 -10.08
N VAL A 242 5.51 8.33 -10.85
CA VAL A 242 6.41 7.27 -10.38
C VAL A 242 7.37 7.81 -9.32
N GLN A 243 7.94 9.00 -9.56
CA GLN A 243 8.84 9.65 -8.60
C GLN A 243 8.15 9.92 -7.27
N ASP A 244 6.99 10.60 -7.29
CA ASP A 244 6.21 10.91 -6.09
C ASP A 244 5.83 9.62 -5.34
N MET A 245 5.35 8.60 -6.05
CA MET A 245 5.01 7.31 -5.46
C MET A 245 6.22 6.68 -4.75
N LYS A 246 7.41 6.68 -5.37
CA LYS A 246 8.63 6.15 -4.77
C LYS A 246 9.09 6.96 -3.55
N VAL A 247 8.89 8.27 -3.56
CA VAL A 247 9.11 9.12 -2.37
C VAL A 247 8.18 8.69 -1.24
N PHE A 248 6.90 8.46 -1.51
CA PHE A 248 5.97 7.99 -0.48
C PHE A 248 6.26 6.55 -0.02
N MET A 249 6.76 5.68 -0.91
CA MET A 249 7.21 4.35 -0.52
C MET A 249 8.39 4.39 0.46
N SER A 250 9.30 5.36 0.32
CA SER A 250 10.45 5.48 1.23
C SER A 250 10.09 6.01 2.62
N TRP A 251 8.86 6.50 2.82
CA TRP A 251 8.35 6.90 4.13
C TRP A 251 7.83 5.71 4.95
N ILE A 252 7.91 4.51 4.39
CA ILE A 252 7.49 3.27 5.02
C ILE A 252 8.62 2.26 4.92
N GLU A 253 9.08 1.77 6.07
CA GLU A 253 9.93 0.59 6.14
C GLU A 253 9.07 -0.65 6.19
N VAL A 254 9.58 -1.75 5.62
CA VAL A 254 8.88 -3.03 5.63
C VAL A 254 9.72 -4.04 6.38
N TYR A 255 9.06 -4.79 7.25
CA TYR A 255 9.65 -5.86 8.02
C TYR A 255 8.88 -7.15 7.74
N GLU A 256 9.57 -8.27 7.82
CA GLU A 256 8.96 -9.59 7.77
C GLU A 256 9.36 -10.39 9.00
N GLN A 257 8.46 -11.25 9.47
CA GLN A 257 8.74 -12.20 10.53
C GLN A 257 8.75 -13.60 9.91
N PRO A 258 9.94 -14.20 9.70
CA PRO A 258 10.06 -15.61 9.37
C PRO A 258 9.26 -16.44 10.35
N LEU A 259 8.50 -17.41 9.85
CA LEU A 259 8.04 -18.48 10.71
C LEU A 259 9.30 -19.15 11.26
N GLY A 260 9.68 -18.78 12.49
CA GLY A 260 10.77 -19.44 13.19
C GLY A 260 10.49 -20.93 13.30
N PRO A 261 11.50 -21.78 13.57
CA PRO A 261 11.21 -23.14 13.99
C PRO A 261 10.22 -23.03 15.15
N GLN A 262 9.01 -23.58 14.98
CA GLN A 262 8.07 -23.71 16.08
C GLN A 262 8.87 -24.32 17.23
N THR A 263 8.95 -23.62 18.36
CA THR A 263 9.58 -24.14 19.56
C THR A 263 9.10 -25.57 19.73
N LEU A 264 10.02 -26.53 19.61
CA LEU A 264 9.77 -27.92 19.98
C LEU A 264 9.06 -27.88 21.31
N ASP A 265 7.82 -28.37 21.33
CA ASP A 265 7.06 -28.60 22.55
C ASP A 265 7.98 -29.34 23.53
N THR A 266 8.50 -28.62 24.51
CA THR A 266 9.07 -29.25 25.69
C THR A 266 7.89 -29.77 26.49
N HIS A 267 7.62 -31.06 26.29
CA HIS A 267 6.86 -31.92 27.20
C HIS A 267 7.33 -31.77 28.64
#